data_AF-A0A7X8XCD4-F1
#
_entry.id   AF-A0A7X8XCD4-F1
#
_cell.length_a   1.000
_cell.length_b   1.000
_cell.length_c   1.000
_cell.angle_alpha   90.00
_cell.angle_beta   90.00
_cell.angle_gamma   90.00
#
_symmetry.space_group_name_H-M   'P 1'
#
loop_
_entity.id
_entity.type
_entity.pdbx_description
1 polymer ?
#
loop_
_entity_poly.entity_id
_entity_poly.type
_entity_poly.pdbx_seq_one_letter_code
_entity_poly.pdbx_strand_id
1 'polypeptide(L)'
;MKQVAYGGKWRIAVSPAKAAARDYFLNVIDVGDKPLSEIRCEETAAAAEVAFTTAEGRKITVSFGKTGYLSGWIRIEKEGKILLEEQLTQLIQKQ
;
A
#
# COMPACT_ATOMS: atom_id res chain seq x y z
N MET A 1 21.80 29.65 -3.28
CA MET A 1 20.43 29.29 -2.81
C MET A 1 20.56 28.76 -1.40
N LYS A 2 19.78 29.27 -0.43
CA LYS A 2 19.83 28.81 0.97
C LYS A 2 19.11 27.46 1.07
N GLN A 3 19.82 26.44 1.57
CA GLN A 3 19.26 25.15 1.95
C GLN A 3 18.32 25.37 3.13
N VAL A 4 17.01 25.20 2.92
CA VAL A 4 16.04 25.23 4.01
C VAL A 4 16.20 23.93 4.77
N ALA A 5 16.83 24.00 5.95
CA ALA A 5 16.89 22.90 6.89
C ALA A 5 15.50 22.74 7.53
N TYR A 6 14.72 21.76 7.06
CA TYR A 6 13.48 21.37 7.72
C TYR A 6 13.80 20.61 9.01
N GLY A 7 14.27 21.35 10.03
CA GLY A 7 14.56 20.83 11.37
C GLY A 7 13.28 20.70 12.19
N GLY A 8 12.51 19.65 11.96
CA GLY A 8 11.30 19.35 12.73
C GLY A 8 10.97 17.86 12.69
N LYS A 9 10.39 17.35 13.78
CA LYS A 9 9.78 16.01 13.81
C LYS A 9 8.39 16.12 13.19
N TRP A 10 8.16 15.46 12.07
CA TRP A 10 6.86 15.44 11.39
C TRP A 10 5.98 14.35 11.97
N ARG A 11 4.70 14.67 12.19
CA ARG A 11 3.67 13.71 12.63
C ARG A 11 2.58 13.64 11.58
N ILE A 12 2.35 12.44 11.06
CA ILE A 12 1.18 12.11 10.24
C ILE A 12 0.17 11.43 11.15
N ALA A 13 -1.07 11.90 11.13
CA ALA A 13 -2.19 11.28 11.83
C ALA A 13 -3.27 10.96 10.80
N VAL A 14 -3.71 9.71 10.79
CA VAL A 14 -4.79 9.22 9.94
C VAL A 14 -5.88 8.68 10.85
N SER A 15 -7.13 9.05 10.57
CA SER A 15 -8.28 8.63 11.36
C SER A 15 -9.47 8.27 10.45
N PRO A 16 -10.33 7.35 10.88
CA PRO A 16 -11.62 7.11 10.24
C PRO A 16 -12.40 8.40 10.05
N ALA A 17 -13.15 8.53 8.96
CA ALA A 17 -14.03 9.68 8.74
C ALA A 17 -15.20 9.72 9.74
N LYS A 18 -15.61 8.55 10.25
CA LYS A 18 -16.69 8.38 11.25
C LYS A 18 -16.31 7.23 12.19
N ALA A 19 -16.85 7.25 13.40
CA ALA A 19 -16.70 6.13 14.32
C ALA A 19 -17.23 4.84 13.66
N ALA A 20 -16.41 3.80 13.63
CA ALA A 20 -16.71 2.53 13.00
C ALA A 20 -16.20 1.37 13.87
N ALA A 21 -16.94 0.27 13.88
CA ALA A 21 -16.52 -0.96 14.56
C ALA A 21 -15.36 -1.68 13.84
N ARG A 22 -15.18 -1.38 12.55
CA ARG A 22 -14.09 -1.85 11.71
C ARG A 22 -13.67 -0.73 10.76
N ASP A 23 -12.37 -0.57 10.57
CA ASP A 23 -11.80 0.33 9.57
C ASP A 23 -10.53 -0.28 8.97
N TYR A 24 -10.17 0.17 7.78
CA TYR A 24 -9.09 -0.39 6.98
C TYR A 24 -8.25 0.72 6.36
N PHE A 25 -6.92 0.61 6.50
CA PHE A 25 -5.98 1.57 5.93
C PHE A 25 -5.00 0.86 5.01
N LEU A 26 -5.00 1.22 3.72
CA LEU A 26 -3.94 0.85 2.79
C LEU A 26 -2.95 2.00 2.71
N ASN A 27 -1.71 1.76 3.12
CA ASN A 27 -0.65 2.76 3.02
C ASN A 27 0.44 2.22 2.11
N VAL A 28 0.83 3.01 1.10
CA VAL A 28 2.06 2.77 0.35
C VAL A 28 3.02 3.89 0.69
N ILE A 29 4.18 3.48 1.22
CA ILE A 29 5.25 4.39 1.62
C ILE A 29 6.44 4.04 0.73
N ASP A 30 6.72 4.91 -0.23
CA ASP A 30 7.94 4.83 -1.02
C ASP A 30 9.09 5.42 -0.21
N VAL A 31 10.03 4.56 0.18
CA VAL A 31 11.26 4.93 0.91
C VAL A 31 12.49 4.82 0.02
N GLY A 32 12.33 4.50 -1.27
CA GLY A 32 13.43 4.26 -2.20
C GLY A 32 13.86 5.51 -2.97
N ASP A 33 15.05 5.44 -3.56
CA ASP A 33 15.61 6.50 -4.39
C ASP A 33 15.07 6.47 -5.83
N LYS A 34 14.37 5.40 -6.21
CA LYS A 34 13.83 5.20 -7.55
C LYS A 34 12.32 5.43 -7.54
N PRO A 35 11.81 6.32 -8.40
CA PRO A 35 10.39 6.66 -8.38
C PRO A 35 9.53 5.47 -8.82
N LEU A 36 8.40 5.32 -8.17
CA LEU A 36 7.29 4.51 -8.64
C LEU A 36 6.51 5.25 -9.74
N SER A 37 5.95 4.51 -10.69
CA SER A 37 5.04 5.03 -11.72
C SER A 37 3.68 4.36 -11.65
N GLU A 38 2.69 4.90 -12.37
CA GLU A 38 1.35 4.30 -12.52
C GLU A 38 0.64 4.01 -11.19
N ILE A 39 0.91 4.81 -10.16
CA ILE A 39 0.34 4.64 -8.84
C ILE A 39 -1.18 4.88 -8.93
N ARG A 40 -1.96 3.86 -8.57
CA ARG A 40 -3.42 3.91 -8.56
C ARG A 40 -3.93 3.30 -7.26
N CYS A 41 -4.85 4.01 -6.61
CA CYS A 41 -5.61 3.50 -5.48
C CYS A 41 -7.07 3.32 -5.90
N GLU A 42 -7.64 2.16 -5.65
CA GLU A 42 -9.03 1.85 -5.95
C GLU A 42 -9.72 1.29 -4.72
N GLU A 43 -10.97 1.67 -4.55
CA GLU A 43 -11.78 1.22 -3.43
C GLU A 43 -13.19 0.87 -3.92
N THR A 44 -13.67 -0.27 -3.45
CA THR A 44 -15.05 -0.71 -3.61
C THR A 44 -15.67 -0.95 -2.23
N ALA A 45 -16.96 -1.34 -2.21
CA ALA A 45 -17.59 -1.76 -0.96
C ALA A 45 -16.92 -3.01 -0.36
N ALA A 46 -16.37 -3.91 -1.20
CA ALA A 46 -15.85 -5.21 -0.77
C ALA A 46 -14.32 -5.26 -0.63
N ALA A 47 -13.58 -4.36 -1.28
CA ALA A 47 -12.12 -4.40 -1.32
C ALA A 47 -11.49 -3.01 -1.47
N ALA A 48 -10.23 -2.89 -1.06
CA ALA A 48 -9.34 -1.79 -1.43
C ALA A 48 -8.10 -2.36 -2.12
N GLU A 49 -7.60 -1.65 -3.11
CA GLU A 49 -6.45 -2.04 -3.93
C GLU A 49 -5.52 -0.86 -4.15
N VAL A 50 -4.21 -1.13 -4.15
CA VAL A 50 -3.20 -0.26 -4.71
C VAL A 50 -2.42 -1.00 -5.76
N ALA A 51 -2.21 -0.35 -6.90
CA ALA A 51 -1.29 -0.80 -7.94
C ALA A 51 -0.23 0.27 -8.21
N PHE A 52 0.99 -0.16 -8.49
CA PHE A 52 2.08 0.71 -8.95
C PHE A 52 3.12 -0.08 -9.73
N THR A 53 3.93 0.60 -10.52
CA THR A 53 5.01 0.02 -11.30
C THR A 53 6.36 0.48 -10.75
N THR A 54 7.28 -0.45 -10.48
CA THR A 54 8.65 -0.12 -10.06
C THR A 54 9.51 0.31 -11.24
N ALA A 55 10.62 0.99 -10.98
CA ALA A 55 11.57 1.40 -12.02
C ALA A 55 12.15 0.21 -12.83
N GLU A 56 12.15 -1.01 -12.27
CA GLU A 56 12.57 -2.24 -12.95
C GLU A 56 11.47 -2.89 -13.80
N GLY A 57 10.32 -2.21 -13.95
CA GLY A 57 9.17 -2.66 -14.72
C GLY A 57 8.35 -3.76 -14.03
N ARG A 58 8.42 -3.84 -12.70
CA ARG A 58 7.55 -4.76 -11.93
C ARG A 58 6.24 -4.07 -11.63
N LYS A 59 5.13 -4.68 -12.03
CA LYS A 59 3.80 -4.25 -11.61
C LYS A 59 3.47 -4.91 -10.28
N ILE A 60 3.21 -4.10 -9.27
CA ILE A 60 2.84 -4.52 -7.93
C ILE A 60 1.36 -4.19 -7.75
N THR A 61 0.59 -5.18 -7.31
CA THR A 61 -0.80 -5.00 -6.89
C THR A 61 -0.95 -5.55 -5.47
N VAL A 62 -1.44 -4.71 -4.56
CA VAL A 62 -1.76 -5.07 -3.18
C VAL A 62 -3.24 -4.84 -2.97
N SER A 63 -3.98 -5.85 -2.51
CA SER A 63 -5.40 -5.73 -2.23
C SER A 63 -5.75 -6.30 -0.87
N PHE A 64 -6.82 -5.80 -0.26
CA PHE A 64 -7.44 -6.43 0.90
C PHE A 64 -8.95 -6.40 0.85
N GLY A 65 -9.56 -7.44 1.44
CA GLY A 65 -11.00 -7.52 1.63
C GLY A 65 -11.46 -6.62 2.77
N LYS A 66 -12.46 -5.78 2.50
CA LYS A 66 -13.13 -4.90 3.48
C LYS A 66 -14.33 -5.54 4.17
N THR A 67 -14.72 -6.74 3.72
CA THR A 67 -15.87 -7.47 4.24
C THR A 67 -15.48 -8.89 4.62
N GLY A 68 -16.16 -9.46 5.63
CA GLY A 68 -15.92 -10.83 6.07
C GLY A 68 -14.66 -10.99 6.93
N TYR A 69 -13.90 -12.06 6.67
CA TYR A 69 -12.63 -12.34 7.35
C TYR A 69 -11.51 -11.46 6.80
N LEU A 70 -10.53 -11.14 7.65
CA LEU A 70 -9.34 -10.39 7.24
C LEU A 70 -8.63 -11.14 6.10
N SER A 71 -8.59 -10.54 4.92
CA SER A 71 -7.96 -11.11 3.74
C SER A 71 -7.20 -10.03 3.00
N GLY A 72 -6.11 -10.42 2.36
CA GLY A 72 -5.36 -9.55 1.48
C GLY A 72 -4.33 -10.32 0.69
N TRP A 73 -3.91 -9.74 -0.42
CA TRP A 73 -3.02 -10.38 -1.37
C TRP A 73 -1.99 -9.37 -1.87
N ILE A 74 -0.80 -9.86 -2.15
CA ILE A 74 0.21 -9.16 -2.93
C ILE A 74 0.49 -9.98 -4.18
N ARG A 75 0.50 -9.29 -5.32
CA ARG A 75 0.85 -9.84 -6.62
C ARG A 75 1.94 -8.99 -7.25
N ILE A 76 2.98 -9.67 -7.74
CA ILE A 76 4.11 -9.07 -8.43
C ILE A 76 4.17 -9.67 -9.82
N GLU A 77 4.07 -8.83 -10.84
CA GLU A 77 4.19 -9.22 -12.24
C GLU A 77 5.34 -8.50 -12.92
N LYS A 78 5.93 -9.13 -13.93
CA LYS A 78 6.84 -8.49 -14.86
C LYS A 78 6.61 -9.06 -16.25
N GLU A 79 6.40 -8.18 -17.23
CA GLU A 79 6.21 -8.57 -18.64
C GLU A 79 5.11 -9.64 -18.82
N GLY A 80 4.01 -9.50 -18.07
CA GLY A 80 2.88 -10.44 -18.10
C GLY A 80 3.10 -11.76 -17.35
N LYS A 81 4.27 -11.99 -16.77
CA LYS A 81 4.56 -13.16 -15.94
C LYS A 81 4.38 -12.84 -14.46
N ILE A 82 3.61 -13.66 -13.75
CA ILE A 82 3.51 -13.60 -12.29
C ILE A 82 4.84 -14.10 -11.70
N LEU A 83 5.50 -13.22 -10.94
CA LEU A 83 6.71 -13.53 -10.18
C LEU A 83 6.37 -13.98 -8.75
N LEU A 84 5.31 -13.42 -8.18
CA LEU A 84 4.82 -13.70 -6.83
C LEU A 84 3.33 -13.46 -6.77
N GLU A 85 2.60 -14.33 -6.08
CA GLU A 85 1.21 -14.09 -5.67
C GLU A 85 1.00 -14.78 -4.33
N GLU A 86 0.84 -13.99 -3.27
CA GLU A 86 0.77 -14.49 -1.90
C GLU A 86 -0.31 -13.78 -1.09
N GLN A 87 -0.89 -14.51 -0.15
CA GLN A 87 -1.80 -13.94 0.82
C GLN A 87 -1.00 -13.14 1.86
N LEU A 88 -1.46 -11.94 2.18
CA LEU A 88 -0.88 -11.13 3.25
C LEU A 88 -1.05 -11.82 4.60
N THR A 89 -0.05 -11.66 5.47
CA THR A 89 -0.07 -12.24 6.83
C THR A 89 -1.31 -11.78 7.62
N GLN A 90 -1.98 -12.74 8.24
CA GLN A 90 -3.06 -12.48 9.20
C GLN A 90 -2.54 -12.34 10.63
N LEU A 91 -1.25 -12.59 10.85
CA LEU A 91 -0.58 -12.49 12.13
C LEU A 91 0.30 -11.25 12.16
N ILE A 92 0.29 -10.55 13.29
CA ILE A 92 1.21 -9.45 13.56
C ILE A 92 2.63 -10.01 13.51
N GLN A 93 3.42 -9.55 12.54
CA GLN A 93 4.84 -9.85 12.53
C GLN A 93 5.52 -8.95 13.57
N LYS A 94 6.27 -9.58 14.49
CA LYS A 94 7.13 -8.82 15.42
C LYS A 94 8.21 -8.12 14.60
N GLN A 95 8.35 -6.82 14.84
CA GLN A 95 9.44 -6.01 14.27
C GLN A 95 10.78 -6.36 14.91
#